data_AF-A0A2V9MJZ3-F1
#
_entry.id   AF-A0A2V9MJZ3-F1
#
_cell.length_a   1.000
_cell.length_b   1.000
_cell.length_c   1.000
_cell.angle_alpha   90.00
_cell.angle_beta   90.00
_cell.angle_gamma   90.00
#
_symmetry.space_group_name_H-M   'P 1'
#
loop_
_entity.id
_entity.type
_entity.pdbx_description
1 polymer ?
#
loop_
_entity_poly.entity_id
_entity_poly.type
_entity_poly.pdbx_seq_one_letter_code
_entity_poly.pdbx_strand_id
1 'polypeptide(L)' 'TNVYLDNLSELQDFDEIYKEYFGPVMPAQNVVQQIAPADRKADKDGHYPDLEQVSLIAVRKKGKH' A
#
# COMPACT_ATOMS: atom_id res chain seq x y z
N THR A 1 -2.09 9.10 -2.13
CA THR A 1 -1.25 7.93 -1.92
C THR A 1 -1.05 7.23 -3.24
N ASN A 2 0.13 6.66 -3.44
CA ASN A 2 0.35 5.65 -4.47
C ASN A 2 0.49 4.31 -3.78
N VAL A 3 -0.30 3.33 -4.20
CA VAL A 3 -0.24 1.95 -3.73
C VAL A 3 0.26 1.10 -4.87
N TYR A 4 1.31 0.33 -4.61
CA TYR A 4 1.92 -0.60 -5.55
C TYR A 4 1.65 -2.00 -5.05
N LEU A 5 0.98 -2.80 -5.88
CA LEU A 5 0.75 -4.21 -5.64
C LEU A 5 1.45 -5.00 -6.75
N ASP A 6 1.84 -6.23 -6.47
CA ASP A 6 2.25 -7.18 -7.50
C ASP A 6 1.03 -7.78 -8.23
N ASN A 7 -0.13 -7.86 -7.55
CA ASN A 7 -1.37 -8.39 -8.10
C ASN A 7 -2.61 -7.55 -7.74
N LEU A 8 -3.23 -6.93 -8.75
CA LEU A 8 -4.43 -6.09 -8.54
C LEU A 8 -5.68 -6.86 -8.13
N SER A 9 -5.73 -8.19 -8.30
CA SER A 9 -6.90 -8.96 -7.84
C SER A 9 -7.05 -8.95 -6.33
N GLU A 10 -5.99 -8.59 -5.60
CA GLU A 10 -5.93 -8.58 -4.13
C GLU A 10 -6.18 -7.18 -3.56
N LEU A 11 -6.56 -6.21 -4.41
CA LEU A 11 -6.86 -4.84 -3.97
C LEU A 11 -7.95 -4.79 -2.90
N GLN A 12 -8.93 -5.69 -2.96
CA GLN A 12 -10.00 -5.72 -1.97
C GLN A 12 -9.50 -6.11 -0.58
N ASP A 13 -8.62 -7.11 -0.49
CA ASP A 13 -7.99 -7.53 0.77
C ASP A 13 -7.07 -6.43 1.32
N PHE A 14 -6.31 -5.77 0.44
CA PHE A 14 -5.52 -4.60 0.82
C PHE A 14 -6.39 -3.47 1.37
N ASP A 15 -7.51 -3.15 0.71
CA ASP A 15 -8.40 -2.06 1.08
C ASP A 15 -9.09 -2.27 2.43
N GLU A 16 -9.37 -3.52 2.81
CA GLU A 16 -9.91 -3.86 4.14
C GLU A 16 -8.96 -3.42 5.25
N ILE A 17 -7.68 -3.78 5.13
CA ILE A 17 -6.65 -3.43 6.10
C ILE A 17 -6.30 -1.94 6.02
N TYR A 18 -6.18 -1.39 4.81
CA TYR A 18 -5.78 -0.01 4.58
C TYR A 18 -6.70 1.00 5.28
N LYS A 19 -8.01 0.74 5.30
CA LYS A 19 -9.02 1.60 5.94
C LYS A 19 -8.88 1.66 7.46
N GLU A 20 -8.27 0.65 8.11
CA GLU A 20 -8.05 0.66 9.56
C GLU A 20 -7.07 1.75 10.00
N TYR A 21 -6.22 2.23 9.10
CA TYR A 21 -5.20 3.24 9.39
C TYR A 21 -5.67 4.69 9.19
N PHE A 22 -6.83 4.90 8.58
CA PHE A 22 -7.33 6.24 8.25
C PHE A 22 -8.66 6.53 8.93
N GLY A 23 -8.88 7.81 9.25
CA GLY A 23 -10.16 8.29 9.76
C GLY A 23 -11.24 8.33 8.67
N PRO A 24 -12.36 9.04 8.91
CA PRO A 24 -13.49 9.08 7.97
C PRO A 24 -13.17 9.71 6.61
N VAL A 25 -12.02 10.39 6.47
CA VAL A 25 -11.59 11.01 5.22
C VAL A 25 -10.34 10.29 4.73
N MET A 26 -10.50 9.54 3.64
CA MET A 26 -9.40 8.83 2.98
C MET A 26 -8.54 9.80 2.15
N PRO A 27 -7.22 9.58 2.06
CA PRO A 27 -6.40 10.29 1.09
C PRO A 27 -6.81 9.90 -0.35
N ALA A 28 -6.68 10.83 -1.30
CA ALA A 28 -6.80 10.49 -2.72
C ALA A 28 -5.74 9.44 -3.08
N GLN A 29 -6.11 8.39 -3.81
CA GLN A 29 -5.27 7.22 -4.07
C GLN A 29 -5.14 6.93 -5.57
N ASN A 30 -3.97 6.44 -5.96
CA ASN A 30 -3.72 5.76 -7.23
C ASN A 30 -3.16 4.36 -6.93
N VAL A 31 -3.62 3.34 -7.64
CA VAL A 31 -3.19 1.95 -7.46
C VAL A 31 -2.55 1.46 -8.75
N VAL A 32 -1.35 0.90 -8.66
CA VAL A 32 -0.56 0.47 -9.80
C VAL A 32 -0.04 -0.95 -9.58
N GLN A 33 -0.13 -1.78 -10.60
CA GLN A 33 0.61 -3.04 -10.62
C GLN A 33 2.01 -2.78 -11.20
N GLN A 34 3.02 -2.68 -10.34
CA GLN A 34 4.37 -2.30 -10.79
C GLN A 34 5.19 -3.49 -11.31
N ILE A 35 4.92 -4.68 -10.78
CA ILE A 35 5.64 -5.93 -11.09
C ILE A 35 4.64 -7.03 -11.48
N ALA A 36 5.14 -8.16 -11.98
CA ALA A 36 4.31 -9.33 -12.19
C ALA A 36 3.96 -9.99 -10.83
N PRO A 37 2.77 -10.61 -10.70
CA PRO A 37 2.41 -11.35 -9.50
C PRO A 37 3.48 -12.39 -9.13
N ALA A 38 3.82 -12.47 -7.85
CA ALA A 38 4.84 -13.38 -7.35
C ALA A 38 4.32 -14.26 -6.20
N ASP A 39 5.01 -15.37 -5.95
CA ASP A 39 4.66 -16.26 -4.85
C ASP A 39 5.13 -15.65 -3.52
N ARG A 40 4.27 -15.64 -2.50
CA ARG A 40 4.53 -15.13 -1.14
C ARG A 40 5.42 -16.05 -0.30
N LYS A 41 6.28 -16.82 -0.95
CA LYS A 41 7.17 -17.78 -0.29
C LYS A 41 8.55 -17.20 -0.10
N ALA A 42 9.19 -17.61 0.99
CA ALA A 42 10.59 -17.33 1.21
C ALA A 42 11.45 -17.96 0.10
N ASP A 43 12.51 -17.26 -0.28
CA ASP A 43 13.58 -17.83 -1.10
C ASP A 43 14.41 -18.86 -0.29
N LYS A 44 15.41 -19.45 -0.95
CA LYS A 44 16.33 -20.43 -0.36
C LYS A 44 17.12 -19.91 0.84
N ASP A 45 17.22 -18.59 0.99
CA ASP A 45 17.96 -17.92 2.05
C ASP A 45 17.00 -17.37 3.13
N GLY A 46 15.68 -17.60 3.00
CA GLY A 46 14.66 -17.20 3.96
C GLY A 46 14.05 -15.81 3.72
N HIS A 47 14.39 -15.14 2.61
CA HIS A 47 13.85 -13.81 2.33
C HIS A 47 12.48 -13.88 1.66
N TYR A 48 11.54 -13.10 2.18
CA TYR A 48 10.24 -12.90 1.54
C TYR A 48 10.32 -11.74 0.56
N PRO A 49 9.65 -11.84 -0.61
CA PRO A 49 9.60 -10.73 -1.54
C PRO A 49 8.77 -9.58 -0.96
N ASP A 50 9.18 -8.35 -1.25
CA ASP A 50 8.39 -7.16 -0.97
C ASP A 50 7.40 -6.94 -2.11
N LEU A 51 6.12 -7.25 -1.87
CA LEU A 51 5.07 -7.29 -2.89
C LEU A 51 4.11 -6.10 -2.82
N GLU A 52 4.00 -5.48 -1.65
CA GLU A 52 3.09 -4.37 -1.40
C GLU A 52 3.84 -3.13 -0.88
N GLN A 53 3.71 -2.00 -1.57
CA GLN A 53 4.34 -0.74 -1.16
C GLN A 53 3.34 0.42 -1.16
N VAL A 54 3.49 1.35 -0.21
CA VAL A 54 2.65 2.55 -0.11
C VAL A 54 3.51 3.81 0.01
N SER A 55 3.26 4.78 -0.86
CA SER A 55 3.80 6.13 -0.76
C SER A 55 2.71 7.15 -0.44
N LEU A 56 2.94 7.98 0.59
CA LEU A 56 1.99 9.00 1.07
C LEU A 56 2.69 10.36 1.15
N ILE A 57 1.99 11.39 0.71
CA ILE A 57 2.32 12.78 0.99
C ILE A 57 1.29 13.30 2.00
N ALA A 58 1.76 13.82 3.13
CA ALA A 58 0.92 14.41 4.16
C ALA A 58 1.23 15.91 4.34
N VAL A 59 0.21 16.70 4.64
CA VAL A 59 0.36 18.14 4.90
C VAL A 59 0.00 18.42 6.35
N ARG A 60 0.87 19.14 7.06
CA ARG A 60 0.60 19.63 8.41
C ARG A 60 -0.14 20.97 8.35
N LYS A 61 -1.26 21.09 9.06
CA LYS A 61 -1.93 22.39 9.24
C LYS A 61 -0.97 23.36 9.93
N LYS A 62 -0.80 24.57 9.38
CA LYS A 62 0.02 25.61 10.00
C LYS A 62 -0.53 25.91 11.41
N GLY A 63 0.31 25.80 12.44
CA GLY A 63 -0.08 26.12 13.81
C GLY A 63 -0.48 27.59 13.92
N LYS A 64 -1.48 27.90 14.75
CA LYS A 64 -1.76 29.30 15.13
C LYS A 64 -0.61 29.76 16.01
N HIS A 65 0.20 30.69 15.49
CA HIS A 65 1.03 31.56 16.33
C HIS A 65 0.15 32.66 16.92
#